data_AF-A0A967Q796-F1
#
_entry.id   AF-A0A967Q796-F1
#
_cell.length_a   1.000
_cell.length_b   1.000
_cell.length_c   1.000
_cell.angle_alpha   90.00
_cell.angle_beta   90.00
_cell.angle_gamma   90.00
#
_symmetry.space_group_name_H-M   'P 1'
#
loop_
_entity.id
_entity.type
_entity.pdbx_description
1 polymer ?
#
loop_
_entity_poly.entity_id
_entity_poly.type
_entity_poly.pdbx_seq_one_letter_code
_entity_poly.pdbx_strand_id
1 'polypeptide(L)'
;IEAAREIARQLRLRDLGGLVVIDFIDMRDRKHIREVEKVLKEAMRNDKARVTVGRISQFGLLEMSRQRIKAALAEGAYNPCPHCNGSGRVKSIEAQAVAFFRRLQAASAK
;
A
#
# COMPACT_ATOMS: atom_id res chain seq x y z
N ILE A 1 13.01 -8.78 2.68
CA ILE A 1 12.14 -9.65 1.82
C ILE A 1 10.66 -9.56 2.22
N GLU A 2 10.32 -9.68 3.51
CA GLU A 2 8.93 -9.64 3.99
C GLU A 2 8.13 -8.42 3.52
N ALA A 3 8.75 -7.24 3.56
CA ALA A 3 8.16 -6.00 3.07
C ALA A 3 7.63 -6.10 1.63
N ALA A 4 8.35 -6.77 0.71
CA ALA A 4 7.92 -6.92 -0.67
C ALA A 4 6.59 -7.69 -0.80
N ARG A 5 6.42 -8.75 0.02
CA ARG A 5 5.17 -9.53 0.06
C ARG A 5 4.04 -8.71 0.66
N GLU A 6 4.32 -7.97 1.74
CA GLU A 6 3.31 -7.18 2.43
C GLU A 6 2.86 -5.99 1.59
N ILE A 7 3.77 -5.31 0.89
CA ILE A 7 3.43 -4.25 -0.06
C ILE A 7 2.47 -4.77 -1.13
N ALA A 8 2.80 -5.90 -1.76
CA ALA A 8 1.95 -6.51 -2.77
C ALA A 8 0.53 -6.82 -2.24
N ARG A 9 0.45 -7.34 -1.01
CA ARG A 9 -0.82 -7.61 -0.34
C ARG A 9 -1.61 -6.33 -0.06
N GLN A 10 -0.95 -5.29 0.44
CA GLN A 10 -1.58 -4.00 0.77
C GLN A 10 -2.08 -3.25 -0.48
N LEU A 11 -1.32 -3.29 -1.58
CA LEU A 11 -1.74 -2.68 -2.85
C LEU A 11 -3.09 -3.24 -3.33
N ARG A 12 -3.31 -4.55 -3.16
CA ARG A 12 -4.59 -5.21 -3.48
C ARG A 12 -5.67 -4.86 -2.47
N LEU A 13 -5.40 -4.98 -1.18
CA LEU A 13 -6.41 -4.75 -0.13
C LEU A 13 -6.93 -3.31 -0.08
N ARG A 14 -6.11 -2.36 -0.52
CA ARG A 14 -6.44 -0.94 -0.53
C ARG A 14 -6.84 -0.42 -1.91
N ASP A 15 -6.85 -1.28 -2.92
CA ASP A 15 -7.08 -0.93 -4.32
C ASP A 15 -6.22 0.27 -4.79
N LEU A 16 -4.95 0.29 -4.39
CA LEU A 16 -4.03 1.37 -4.76
C LEU A 16 -3.62 1.23 -6.23
N GLY A 17 -3.80 2.29 -7.02
CA GLY A 17 -3.45 2.32 -8.44
C GLY A 17 -2.83 3.65 -8.83
N GLY A 18 -2.00 3.61 -9.87
CA GLY A 18 -1.12 4.70 -10.30
C GLY A 18 0.35 4.32 -10.16
N LEU A 19 1.21 5.34 -10.10
CA LEU A 19 2.62 5.19 -9.79
C LEU A 19 2.81 4.97 -8.29
N VAL A 20 3.64 3.99 -7.95
CA VAL A 20 4.03 3.68 -6.58
C VAL A 20 5.55 3.66 -6.52
N VAL A 21 6.11 4.40 -5.57
CA VAL A 21 7.55 4.43 -5.29
C VAL A 21 7.77 3.76 -3.95
N ILE A 22 8.70 2.80 -3.92
CA ILE A 22 9.01 2.01 -2.73
C ILE A 22 10.47 2.26 -2.38
N ASP A 23 10.70 2.74 -1.17
CA ASP A 23 12.02 2.90 -0.58
C ASP A 23 12.35 1.66 0.26
N PHE A 24 13.20 0.79 -0.28
CA PHE A 24 13.67 -0.39 0.46
C PHE A 24 14.91 -0.04 1.27
N ILE A 25 15.16 -0.78 2.36
CA ILE A 25 16.39 -0.66 3.13
C ILE A 25 17.60 -0.89 2.21
N ASP A 26 18.63 -0.06 2.38
CA ASP A 26 19.88 -0.16 1.62
C ASP A 26 20.52 -1.55 1.69
N MET A 27 20.86 -2.06 0.51
CA MET A 27 21.49 -3.36 0.33
C MET A 27 22.82 -3.18 -0.39
N ARG A 28 23.93 -3.63 0.22
CA ARG A 28 25.26 -3.54 -0.38
C ARG A 28 25.46 -4.53 -1.53
N ASP A 29 24.92 -5.73 -1.40
CA ASP A 29 25.03 -6.78 -2.42
C ASP A 29 23.88 -6.68 -3.44
N ARG A 30 24.25 -6.62 -4.72
CA ARG A 30 23.31 -6.66 -5.85
C ARG A 30 22.45 -7.93 -5.87
N LYS A 31 22.92 -9.03 -5.28
CA LYS A 31 22.15 -10.27 -5.15
C LYS A 31 20.90 -10.05 -4.29
N HIS A 32 21.02 -9.33 -3.18
CA HIS A 32 19.88 -9.04 -2.29
C HIS A 32 18.86 -8.12 -2.97
N ILE A 33 19.34 -7.11 -3.71
CA ILE A 33 18.49 -6.21 -4.51
C ILE A 33 17.62 -7.04 -5.48
N ARG A 34 18.26 -7.91 -6.28
CA ARG A 34 17.56 -8.78 -7.23
C ARG A 34 16.57 -9.72 -6.56
N GLU A 35 16.89 -10.21 -5.36
CA GLU A 35 16.00 -11.08 -4.60
C GLU A 35 14.73 -10.35 -4.16
N VAL A 36 14.86 -9.12 -3.64
CA VAL A 36 13.71 -8.28 -3.26
C VAL A 36 12.84 -7.95 -4.48
N GLU A 37 13.45 -7.54 -5.59
CA GLU A 37 12.75 -7.28 -6.86
C GLU A 37 11.99 -8.52 -7.35
N LYS A 38 12.64 -9.69 -7.31
CA LYS A 38 12.04 -10.97 -7.72
C LYS A 38 10.84 -11.31 -6.85
N VAL A 39 10.99 -11.22 -5.52
CA VAL A 39 9.88 -11.51 -4.59
C VAL A 39 8.72 -10.55 -4.77
N LEU A 40 8.97 -9.26 -5.00
CA LEU A 40 7.91 -8.29 -5.28
C LEU A 40 7.18 -8.66 -6.58
N LYS A 41 7.91 -8.97 -7.66
CA LYS A 41 7.33 -9.37 -8.94
C LYS A 41 6.49 -10.64 -8.82
N GLU A 42 6.97 -11.65 -8.08
CA GLU A 42 6.24 -12.89 -7.81
C GLU A 42 4.98 -12.63 -6.98
N ALA A 43 5.07 -11.81 -5.93
CA ALA A 43 3.94 -11.48 -5.07
C ALA A 43 2.83 -10.67 -5.78
N MET A 44 3.17 -10.00 -6.89
CA MET A 44 2.24 -9.28 -7.76
C MET A 44 1.71 -10.11 -8.93
N ARG A 45 2.23 -11.33 -9.17
CA ARG A 45 1.87 -12.16 -10.33
C ARG A 45 0.37 -12.47 -10.45
N ASN A 46 -0.29 -12.65 -9.31
CA ASN A 46 -1.71 -12.98 -9.24
C ASN A 46 -2.61 -11.75 -9.01
N ASP A 47 -2.07 -10.53 -9.17
CA ASP A 47 -2.88 -9.32 -9.14
C ASP A 47 -3.79 -9.26 -10.38
N LYS A 48 -5.04 -8.86 -10.18
CA LYS A 48 -6.01 -8.69 -11.27
C LYS A 48 -5.72 -7.44 -12.10
N ALA A 49 -5.07 -6.44 -11.49
CA ALA A 49 -4.64 -5.22 -12.19
C ALA A 49 -3.40 -5.50 -13.04
N ARG A 50 -3.26 -4.79 -14.17
CA ARG A 50 -1.97 -4.77 -14.89
C ARG A 50 -0.92 -4.08 -14.01
N VAL A 51 0.23 -4.72 -13.87
CA VAL A 51 1.34 -4.24 -13.02
C VAL A 51 2.63 -4.22 -13.82
N THR A 52 3.38 -3.13 -13.73
CA THR A 52 4.75 -3.03 -14.22
C THR A 52 5.65 -2.76 -13.04
N VAL A 53 6.61 -3.64 -12.78
CA VAL A 53 7.60 -3.49 -11.70
C VAL A 53 8.94 -3.16 -12.34
N GLY A 54 9.52 -2.02 -11.96
CA GLY A 54 10.85 -1.59 -12.38
C GLY A 54 11.97 -2.27 -11.60
N ARG A 55 13.15 -1.67 -11.66
CA ARG A 55 14.31 -2.03 -10.83
C ARG A 55 14.52 -0.98 -9.75
N ILE A 56 15.24 -1.34 -8.70
CA ILE A 56 15.78 -0.38 -7.73
C ILE A 56 16.76 0.53 -8.48
N SER A 57 16.49 1.83 -8.41
CA SER A 57 17.29 2.89 -9.04
C SER A 57 18.62 3.10 -8.30
N GLN A 58 19.47 3.96 -8.87
CA GLN A 58 20.70 4.40 -8.22
C GLN A 58 20.45 5.10 -6.87
N PHE A 59 19.26 5.67 -6.68
CA PHE A 59 18.85 6.33 -5.44
C PHE A 59 18.22 5.39 -4.42
N GLY A 60 18.24 4.07 -4.64
CA GLY A 60 17.63 3.08 -3.73
C GLY A 60 16.11 2.91 -3.87
N LEU A 61 15.47 3.70 -4.73
CA LEU A 61 14.02 3.68 -4.94
C LEU A 61 13.61 2.67 -6.02
N LEU A 62 12.58 1.88 -5.75
CA LEU A 62 11.90 1.04 -6.75
C LEU A 62 10.63 1.74 -7.24
N GLU A 63 10.51 1.89 -8.55
CA GLU A 63 9.31 2.42 -9.20
C GLU A 63 8.46 1.29 -9.77
N MET A 64 7.15 1.37 -9.58
CA MET A 64 6.19 0.48 -10.21
C MET A 64 4.91 1.22 -10.60
N SER A 65 4.19 0.69 -11.58
CA SER A 65 2.85 1.14 -11.93
C SER A 65 1.84 0.01 -11.75
N ARG A 66 0.66 0.37 -11.23
CA ARG A 66 -0.48 -0.54 -11.09
C ARG A 66 -1.73 0.10 -11.68
N GLN A 67 -2.39 -0.58 -12.60
CA GLN A 67 -3.63 -0.10 -13.20
C GLN A 67 -4.70 0.12 -12.12
N ARG A 68 -5.34 1.29 -12.16
CA ARG A 68 -6.49 1.60 -11.30
C ARG A 68 -7.73 0.93 -11.87
N ILE A 69 -8.31 -0.03 -11.14
CA ILE A 69 -9.55 -0.72 -11.53
C ILE A 69 -10.77 -0.05 -10.87
N LYS A 70 -10.62 0.43 -9.64
CA LYS A 70 -11.67 1.02 -8.82
C LYS A 70 -11.13 2.23 -8.06
N ALA A 71 -12.05 3.02 -7.50
CA ALA A 71 -11.73 4.04 -6.49
C ALA A 71 -10.91 3.41 -5.35
N ALA A 72 -9.87 4.10 -4.88
CA ALA A 72 -9.06 3.60 -3.79
C ALA A 72 -9.89 3.56 -2.49
N LEU A 73 -9.63 2.59 -1.61
CA LEU A 73 -10.38 2.47 -0.34
C LEU A 73 -10.37 3.77 0.48
N ALA A 74 -9.29 4.54 0.39
CA ALA A 74 -9.14 5.81 1.10
C ALA A 74 -10.12 6.90 0.64
N GLU A 75 -10.61 6.84 -0.61
CA GLU A 75 -11.56 7.82 -1.16
C GLU A 75 -12.93 7.72 -0.47
N GLY A 76 -13.34 6.53 -0.01
CA GLY A 76 -14.59 6.35 0.74
C GLY A 76 -14.43 6.38 2.27
N ALA A 77 -13.22 6.22 2.79
CA ALA A 77 -12.98 6.09 4.24
C ALA A 77 -12.37 7.34 4.90
N TYR A 78 -11.92 8.33 4.11
CA TYR A 78 -11.24 9.51 4.62
C TYR A 78 -11.62 10.79 3.88
N ASN A 79 -11.91 11.84 4.64
CA ASN A 79 -12.17 13.19 4.16
C ASN A 79 -10.90 14.05 4.27
N PRO A 80 -10.75 15.10 3.43
CA PRO A 80 -9.72 16.11 3.62
C PRO A 80 -9.80 16.71 5.03
N CYS A 81 -8.66 16.85 5.71
CA CYS A 81 -8.66 17.46 7.04
C CYS A 81 -8.96 18.97 6.94
N PRO A 82 -9.98 19.49 7.65
CA PRO A 82 -10.44 20.86 7.51
C PRO A 82 -9.48 21.91 8.08
N HIS A 83 -8.44 21.48 8.81
CA HIS A 83 -7.52 22.38 9.52
C HIS A 83 -6.14 22.53 8.87
N CYS A 84 -5.75 21.59 8.02
CA CYS A 84 -4.37 21.49 7.53
C CYS A 84 -4.22 21.84 6.04
N ASN A 85 -5.25 22.48 5.45
CA ASN A 85 -5.34 22.85 4.04
C ASN A 85 -4.99 21.71 3.08
N GLY A 86 -5.46 20.49 3.38
CA GLY A 86 -5.31 19.32 2.50
C GLY A 86 -4.00 18.55 2.62
N SER A 87 -3.08 18.95 3.51
CA SER A 87 -1.85 18.17 3.79
C SER A 87 -2.12 16.83 4.49
N GLY A 88 -3.25 16.71 5.18
CA GLY A 88 -3.68 15.54 5.93
C GLY A 88 -5.13 15.15 5.65
N ARG A 89 -5.52 13.99 6.19
CA ARG A 89 -6.87 13.43 6.02
C ARG A 89 -7.40 12.96 7.37
N VAL A 90 -8.70 13.09 7.57
CA VAL A 90 -9.43 12.57 8.74
C VAL A 90 -10.33 11.41 8.31
N LYS A 91 -10.57 10.43 9.19
CA LYS A 91 -11.52 9.35 8.89
C LYS A 91 -12.92 9.93 8.71
N SER A 92 -13.69 9.37 7.78
CA SER A 92 -15.11 9.70 7.65
C SER A 92 -15.89 9.23 8.88
N ILE A 93 -17.07 9.80 9.13
CA ILE A 93 -17.92 9.46 10.28
C ILE A 93 -18.29 7.97 10.22
N GLU A 94 -18.59 7.46 9.03
CA GLU A 94 -18.95 6.06 8.79
C GLU A 94 -17.79 5.13 9.12
N ALA A 95 -16.58 5.45 8.64
CA ALA A 95 -15.38 4.68 8.93
C ALA A 95 -15.02 4.71 10.43
N GLN A 96 -15.22 5.87 11.09
CA GLN A 96 -15.03 6.04 12.52
C GLN A 96 -16.02 5.18 13.32
N ALA A 97 -17.30 5.21 12.96
CA ALA A 97 -18.36 4.45 13.61
C ALA A 97 -18.08 2.95 13.53
N VAL A 98 -17.79 2.43 12.34
CA VAL A 98 -17.45 1.00 12.14
C VAL A 98 -16.23 0.61 12.98
N ALA A 99 -15.19 1.45 13.01
CA ALA A 99 -13.99 1.19 13.81
C ALA A 99 -14.30 1.16 15.32
N PHE A 100 -15.18 2.07 15.79
CA PHE A 100 -15.61 2.11 17.18
C PHE A 100 -16.44 0.87 17.56
N PHE A 101 -17.41 0.48 16.74
CA PHE A 101 -18.21 -0.74 16.96
C PHE A 101 -17.35 -2.00 17.07
N ARG A 102 -16.35 -2.16 16.19
CA ARG A 102 -15.42 -3.30 16.26
C ARG A 102 -14.60 -3.32 17.56
N ARG A 103 -14.21 -2.15 18.07
CA ARG A 103 -13.51 -2.05 19.37
C ARG A 103 -14.41 -2.46 20.53
N LEU A 104 -15.67 -2.02 20.52
CA LEU A 104 -16.66 -2.45 21.53
C LEU A 104 -16.86 -3.96 21.51
N GLN A 105 -17.10 -4.54 20.32
CA GLN A 105 -17.27 -5.98 20.17
C GLN A 105 -16.05 -6.78 20.66
N ALA A 106 -14.84 -6.33 20.30
CA ALA A 106 -13.61 -6.99 20.75
C ALA A 106 -13.41 -6.89 22.27
N ALA A 107 -13.85 -5.80 22.90
CA ALA A 107 -13.79 -5.64 24.35
C ALA A 107 -14.84 -6.49 25.08
N SER A 108 -16.04 -6.63 24.52
CA SER A 108 -17.14 -7.44 25.07
C SER A 108 -16.99 -8.95 24.83
N ALA A 109 -16.11 -9.36 23.90
CA ALA A 109 -15.81 -10.77 23.63
C ALA A 109 -14.76 -11.37 24.59
N LYS A 110 -14.34 -10.60 25.61
CA LYS A 110 -13.59 -11.07 26.78
C LYS A 110 -14.52 -11.26 27.95
#